data_AF-A0A815EHG7-F1
#
_entry.id   AF-A0A815EHG7-F1
#
_cell.length_a   1.000
_cell.length_b   1.000
_cell.length_c   1.000
_cell.angle_alpha   90.00
_cell.angle_beta   90.00
_cell.angle_gamma   90.00
#
_symmetry.space_group_name_H-M   'P 1'
#
loop_
_entity.id
_entity.type
_entity.pdbx_description
1 polymer ?
#
loop_
_entity_poly.entity_id
_entity_poly.type
_entity_poly.pdbx_seq_one_letter_code
_entity_poly.pdbx_strand_id
1 'polypeptide(L)'
;MDSDFEEYSSDDDSSITTSDERDTSDSEDIDSDGDNSLTDELNQVSIHEWKWDTANTMFTSSFNYFDGSALGNNIVRPIDAFNEYISQDIIELIVNQTNVYGQQRCVEKGKNATDWKEIDSTQIYSFMGILLIMGFHKLPRIRDYWSNDRNLFTPAVANVMTRAEFQ
;
A
#
# COMPACT_ATOMS: atom_id res chain seq x y z
N MET A 1 -50.20 -11.46 -31.28
CA MET A 1 -50.71 -10.47 -30.32
C MET A 1 -49.59 -9.48 -30.16
N ASP A 2 -49.67 -8.43 -30.96
CA ASP A 2 -48.79 -7.28 -30.96
C ASP A 2 -48.94 -6.52 -29.64
N SER A 3 -47.83 -6.02 -29.11
CA SER A 3 -47.85 -4.88 -28.20
C SER A 3 -46.52 -4.15 -28.33
N ASP A 4 -46.59 -3.05 -29.07
CA ASP A 4 -45.66 -1.94 -29.08
C ASP A 4 -45.41 -1.43 -27.65
N PHE A 5 -44.18 -1.01 -27.33
CA PHE A 5 -43.96 0.21 -26.54
C PHE A 5 -42.48 0.69 -26.57
N GLU A 6 -42.29 1.70 -27.42
CA GLU A 6 -41.48 2.92 -27.32
C GLU A 6 -39.99 2.93 -26.93
N GLU A 7 -39.26 3.43 -27.93
CA GLU A 7 -37.90 3.97 -28.00
C GLU A 7 -37.83 5.35 -27.33
N TYR A 8 -36.84 5.57 -26.45
CA TYR A 8 -36.49 6.90 -25.97
C TYR A 8 -35.07 7.26 -26.40
N SER A 9 -34.98 8.11 -27.41
CA SER A 9 -33.77 8.85 -27.81
C SER A 9 -33.79 10.22 -27.17
N SER A 10 -32.64 10.69 -26.69
CA SER A 10 -32.40 12.12 -26.44
C SER A 10 -30.89 12.38 -26.54
N ASP A 11 -30.51 12.85 -27.73
CA ASP A 11 -29.32 13.66 -27.96
C ASP A 11 -29.57 15.07 -27.41
N ASP A 12 -28.61 15.64 -26.69
CA ASP A 12 -28.47 17.10 -26.57
C ASP A 12 -26.98 17.47 -26.62
N ASP A 13 -26.65 18.15 -27.72
CA ASP A 13 -25.36 18.73 -28.07
C ASP A 13 -25.41 20.21 -27.68
N SER A 14 -24.46 20.65 -26.85
CA SER A 14 -24.19 22.08 -26.72
C SER A 14 -22.69 22.35 -26.75
N SER A 15 -22.17 22.50 -27.96
CA SER A 15 -20.95 23.24 -28.25
C SER A 15 -21.08 24.72 -27.88
N ILE A 16 -20.21 25.23 -27.01
CA ILE A 16 -19.87 26.67 -26.96
C ILE A 16 -18.37 26.82 -27.11
N THR A 17 -18.00 27.37 -28.27
CA THR A 17 -16.71 27.98 -28.55
C THR A 17 -16.78 29.45 -28.15
N THR A 18 -15.83 29.95 -27.36
CA THR A 18 -15.35 31.33 -27.49
C THR A 18 -13.89 31.39 -27.04
N SER A 19 -13.05 31.74 -27.99
CA SER A 19 -11.66 32.16 -27.88
C SER A 19 -11.52 33.41 -27.02
N ASP A 20 -10.43 33.51 -26.25
CA ASP A 20 -9.81 34.79 -25.96
C ASP A 20 -8.31 34.59 -25.72
N GLU A 21 -7.52 35.02 -26.70
CA GLU A 21 -6.09 35.24 -26.61
C GLU A 21 -5.83 36.56 -25.90
N ARG A 22 -4.96 36.59 -24.88
CA ARG A 22 -4.17 37.77 -24.51
C ARG A 22 -2.79 37.37 -24.01
N ASP A 23 -1.79 37.64 -24.83
CA ASP A 23 -0.40 37.91 -24.45
C ASP A 23 -0.32 39.15 -23.57
N THR A 24 0.45 39.10 -22.46
CA THR A 24 1.39 40.17 -22.07
C THR A 24 2.48 39.60 -21.17
N SER A 25 3.73 39.71 -21.64
CA SER A 25 4.98 39.58 -20.89
C SER A 25 5.00 40.46 -19.64
N ASP A 26 5.46 39.92 -18.50
CA ASP A 26 6.40 40.67 -17.66
C ASP A 26 7.28 39.73 -16.82
N SER A 27 8.56 40.05 -16.83
CA SER A 27 9.66 39.35 -16.17
C SER A 27 9.98 40.07 -14.87
N GLU A 28 9.78 39.40 -13.74
CA GLU A 28 10.30 39.86 -12.45
C GLU A 28 11.27 38.82 -11.89
N ASP A 29 12.57 39.16 -11.99
CA ASP A 29 13.66 38.51 -11.28
C ASP A 29 13.47 38.71 -9.78
N ILE A 30 13.15 37.63 -9.06
CA ILE A 30 13.18 37.60 -7.61
C ILE A 30 14.41 36.80 -7.19
N ASP A 31 15.50 37.52 -6.93
CA ASP A 31 16.64 37.03 -6.15
C ASP A 31 16.14 36.74 -4.72
N SER A 32 15.97 35.46 -4.42
CA SER A 32 15.76 34.98 -3.06
C SER A 32 16.97 34.15 -2.64
N ASP A 33 17.99 34.84 -2.15
CA ASP A 33 19.07 34.29 -1.31
C ASP A 33 18.45 33.76 0.00
N GLY A 34 17.95 32.53 -0.07
CA GLY A 34 17.38 31.77 1.03
C GLY A 34 18.19 30.49 1.23
N ASP A 35 19.14 30.56 2.16
CA ASP A 35 19.93 29.49 2.74
C ASP A 35 19.21 28.12 2.77
N ASN A 36 19.59 27.20 1.87
CA ASN A 36 19.11 25.81 1.82
C ASN A 36 19.90 24.92 2.81
N SER A 37 20.04 25.36 4.06
CA SER A 37 20.72 24.64 5.15
C SER A 37 19.84 23.59 5.84
N LEU A 38 19.03 22.85 5.07
CA LEU A 38 18.27 21.69 5.58
C LEU A 38 18.33 20.47 4.65
N THR A 39 19.10 20.54 3.56
CA THR A 39 19.25 19.43 2.60
C THR A 39 20.47 18.54 2.89
N ASP A 40 21.34 18.92 3.83
CA ASP A 40 22.57 18.19 4.16
C ASP A 40 22.42 17.11 5.26
N GLU A 41 21.32 17.06 6.00
CA GLU A 41 21.15 16.11 7.12
C GLU A 41 20.38 14.82 6.79
N LEU A 42 19.99 14.58 5.53
CA LEU A 42 19.40 13.29 5.12
C LEU A 42 20.37 12.40 4.32
N ASN A 43 21.56 12.90 4.00
CA ASN A 43 22.57 12.19 3.20
C ASN A 43 23.49 11.25 4.01
N GLN A 44 23.25 11.07 5.31
CA GLN A 44 24.04 10.16 6.15
C GLN A 44 23.32 8.88 6.57
N VAL A 45 22.11 8.61 6.09
CA VAL A 45 21.58 7.26 6.18
C VAL A 45 22.26 6.44 5.09
N SER A 46 23.33 5.76 5.45
CA SER A 46 23.87 4.67 4.64
C SER A 46 22.75 3.66 4.43
N ILE A 47 22.05 3.73 3.30
CA ILE A 47 21.16 2.66 2.86
C ILE A 47 22.10 1.51 2.58
N HIS A 48 22.28 0.65 3.58
CA HIS A 48 22.99 -0.60 3.38
C HIS A 48 22.17 -1.36 2.35
N GLU A 49 22.65 -1.41 1.11
CA GLU A 49 22.03 -2.16 0.04
C GLU A 49 21.97 -3.61 0.50
N TRP A 50 20.80 -4.03 0.99
CA TRP A 50 20.58 -5.37 1.50
C TRP A 50 20.66 -6.33 0.33
N LYS A 51 21.84 -6.95 0.17
CA LYS A 51 22.05 -7.99 -0.82
C LYS A 51 21.53 -9.29 -0.25
N TRP A 52 20.52 -9.85 -0.91
CA TRP A 52 20.00 -11.16 -0.61
C TRP A 52 21.12 -12.19 -0.80
N ASP A 53 21.67 -12.71 0.30
CA ASP A 53 22.62 -13.81 0.22
C ASP A 53 21.88 -15.10 -0.18
N THR A 54 21.88 -15.33 -1.49
CA THR A 54 21.21 -16.49 -2.10
C THR A 54 22.01 -17.78 -1.84
N ALA A 55 23.29 -17.67 -1.44
CA ALA A 55 24.14 -18.82 -1.20
C ALA A 55 23.90 -19.46 0.18
N ASN A 56 23.32 -18.73 1.13
CA ASN A 56 23.02 -19.20 2.49
C ASN A 56 21.53 -19.30 2.82
N THR A 57 20.64 -19.09 1.85
CA THR A 57 19.18 -19.28 2.00
C THR A 57 18.72 -20.67 1.55
N MET A 58 19.55 -21.70 1.75
CA MET A 58 18.95 -22.94 2.22
C MET A 58 18.36 -22.60 3.57
N PHE A 59 17.03 -22.46 3.63
CA PHE A 59 16.31 -22.53 4.89
C PHE A 59 16.63 -23.92 5.46
N THR A 60 17.76 -24.04 6.15
CA THR A 60 18.19 -25.27 6.80
C THR A 60 17.03 -25.58 7.71
N SER A 61 16.37 -26.71 7.45
CA SER A 61 15.04 -27.02 7.96
C SER A 61 14.97 -27.26 9.47
N SER A 62 15.91 -26.71 10.23
CA SER A 62 15.67 -26.32 11.60
C SER A 62 15.05 -24.91 11.58
N PHE A 63 13.75 -24.84 11.26
CA PHE A 63 12.93 -23.88 12.02
C PHE A 63 13.17 -24.31 13.47
N ASN A 64 14.05 -23.60 14.19
CA ASN A 64 14.30 -23.89 15.59
C ASN A 64 12.91 -23.95 16.20
N TYR A 65 12.53 -25.15 16.66
CA TYR A 65 11.20 -25.36 17.22
C TYR A 65 11.03 -24.28 18.27
N PHE A 66 10.09 -23.38 18.00
CA PHE A 66 9.81 -22.29 18.89
C PHE A 66 9.11 -22.90 20.09
N ASP A 67 9.89 -23.25 21.11
CA ASP A 67 9.40 -23.85 22.34
C ASP A 67 8.72 -22.81 23.25
N GLY A 68 8.68 -21.54 22.82
CA GLY A 68 8.15 -20.42 23.57
C GLY A 68 9.03 -20.00 24.74
N SER A 69 10.21 -20.59 24.95
CA SER A 69 11.10 -20.26 26.07
C SER A 69 11.72 -18.86 25.95
N ALA A 70 11.83 -18.35 24.72
CA ALA A 70 12.24 -16.97 24.44
C ALA A 70 11.13 -15.95 24.72
N LEU A 71 9.87 -16.40 24.83
CA LEU A 71 8.78 -15.52 25.23
C LEU A 71 8.83 -15.36 26.74
N GLY A 72 8.86 -14.11 27.22
CA GLY A 72 8.73 -13.85 28.65
C GLY A 72 7.47 -14.51 29.22
N ASN A 73 7.50 -14.90 30.50
CA ASN A 73 6.41 -15.61 31.18
C ASN A 73 5.06 -14.83 31.25
N ASN A 74 4.95 -13.68 30.60
CA ASN A 74 3.79 -12.78 30.62
C ASN A 74 2.96 -12.82 29.32
N ILE A 75 3.20 -13.77 28.42
CA ILE A 75 2.39 -13.91 27.20
C ILE A 75 1.07 -14.59 27.55
N VAL A 76 0.01 -13.78 27.61
CA VAL A 76 -1.34 -14.25 27.92
C VAL A 76 -2.14 -14.47 26.65
N ARG A 77 -1.87 -13.68 25.59
CA ARG A 77 -2.60 -13.69 24.33
C ARG A 77 -1.65 -13.88 23.14
N PRO A 78 -2.10 -14.54 22.05
CA PRO A 78 -1.28 -14.70 20.84
C PRO A 78 -0.75 -13.38 20.26
N ILE A 79 -1.49 -12.28 20.43
CA ILE A 79 -1.07 -10.95 19.98
C ILE A 79 0.15 -10.43 20.74
N ASP A 80 0.33 -10.81 22.01
CA ASP A 80 1.46 -10.39 22.82
C ASP A 80 2.75 -11.01 22.26
N ALA A 81 2.69 -12.29 21.85
CA ALA A 81 3.80 -12.95 21.18
C ALA A 81 4.11 -12.31 19.83
N PHE A 82 3.09 -11.94 19.05
CA PHE A 82 3.28 -11.26 17.78
C PHE A 82 4.01 -9.92 17.96
N ASN A 83 3.61 -9.12 18.95
CA ASN A 83 4.20 -7.81 19.21
C ASN A 83 5.64 -7.88 19.74
N GLU A 84 6.03 -9.00 20.36
CA GLU A 84 7.43 -9.23 20.78
C GLU A 84 8.37 -9.39 19.57
N TYR A 85 7.88 -9.99 18.49
CA TYR A 85 8.64 -10.19 17.24
C TYR A 85 8.53 -9.00 16.29
N ILE A 86 7.34 -8.45 16.17
CA ILE A 86 7.02 -7.34 15.29
C ILE A 86 6.64 -6.17 16.19
N SER A 87 7.67 -5.46 16.64
CA SER A 87 7.50 -4.30 17.51
C SER A 87 6.79 -3.16 16.78
N GLN A 88 6.25 -2.23 17.57
CA GLN A 88 5.62 -1.01 17.06
C GLN A 88 6.57 -0.22 16.13
N ASP A 89 7.85 -0.10 16.50
CA ASP A 89 8.86 0.60 15.70
C ASP A 89 9.03 -0.02 14.31
N ILE A 90 8.95 -1.34 14.20
CA ILE A 90 9.02 -2.04 12.90
C ILE A 90 7.78 -1.70 12.07
N ILE A 91 6.59 -1.70 12.68
CA ILE A 91 5.35 -1.34 11.99
C ILE A 91 5.41 0.10 11.49
N GLU A 92 5.85 1.04 12.32
CA GLU A 92 5.99 2.45 11.95
C GLU A 92 7.01 2.64 10.83
N LEU A 93 8.12 1.92 10.88
CA LEU A 93 9.10 1.92 9.80
C LEU A 93 8.50 1.41 8.49
N ILE A 94 7.76 0.29 8.52
CA ILE A 94 7.09 -0.26 7.34
C ILE A 94 6.08 0.75 6.79
N VAL A 95 5.26 1.36 7.64
CA VAL A 95 4.28 2.39 7.24
C VAL A 95 4.97 3.54 6.51
N ASN A 96 6.00 4.12 7.14
CA ASN A 96 6.72 5.26 6.59
C ASN A 96 7.34 4.92 5.22
N GLN A 97 8.09 3.82 5.15
CA GLN A 97 8.74 3.41 3.91
C GLN A 97 7.73 3.05 2.81
N THR A 98 6.60 2.44 3.15
CA THR A 98 5.56 2.11 2.17
C THR A 98 4.91 3.38 1.61
N ASN A 99 4.67 4.39 2.45
CA ASN A 99 4.14 5.67 2.00
C ASN A 99 5.10 6.44 1.10
N VAL A 100 6.38 6.51 1.49
CA VAL A 100 7.44 7.11 0.67
C VAL A 100 7.50 6.42 -0.70
N TYR A 101 7.53 5.09 -0.71
CA TYR A 101 7.57 4.32 -1.95
C TYR A 101 6.32 4.55 -2.82
N GLY A 102 5.13 4.57 -2.21
CA GLY A 102 3.88 4.79 -2.91
C GLY A 102 3.81 6.16 -3.58
N GLN A 103 4.24 7.21 -2.87
CA GLN A 103 4.34 8.57 -3.41
C GLN A 103 5.33 8.64 -4.58
N GLN A 104 6.52 8.04 -4.44
CA GLN A 104 7.52 7.97 -5.52
C GLN A 104 6.93 7.28 -6.76
N ARG A 105 6.24 6.15 -6.57
CA ARG A 105 5.64 5.39 -7.67
C ARG A 105 4.52 6.15 -8.38
N CYS A 106 3.78 6.99 -7.66
CA CYS A 106 2.80 7.90 -8.26
C CYS A 106 3.50 8.92 -9.17
N VAL A 107 4.55 9.58 -8.68
CA VAL A 107 5.33 10.57 -9.44
C VAL A 107 5.95 9.95 -10.69
N GLU A 108 6.54 8.76 -10.59
CA GLU A 108 7.10 8.03 -11.74
C GLU A 108 6.07 7.72 -12.84
N LYS A 109 4.79 7.55 -12.47
CA LYS A 109 3.69 7.32 -13.40
C LYS A 109 3.11 8.62 -13.97
N GLY A 110 3.73 9.78 -13.68
CA GLY A 110 3.26 11.10 -14.10
C GLY A 110 2.05 11.59 -13.30
N LYS A 111 1.82 11.05 -12.11
CA LYS A 111 0.77 11.50 -11.18
C LYS A 111 1.35 12.40 -10.10
N ASN A 112 0.50 13.10 -9.36
CA ASN A 112 0.97 13.87 -8.22
C ASN A 112 1.26 12.93 -7.04
N ALA A 113 2.23 13.30 -6.19
CA ALA A 113 2.51 12.53 -4.97
C ALA A 113 1.28 12.46 -4.04
N THR A 114 0.45 13.51 -4.04
CA THR A 114 -0.81 13.59 -3.29
C THR A 114 -1.88 12.60 -3.76
N ASP A 115 -1.72 12.00 -4.95
CA ASP A 115 -2.64 10.99 -5.46
C ASP A 115 -2.42 9.63 -4.76
N TRP A 116 -1.31 9.46 -4.03
CA TRP A 116 -1.10 8.32 -3.16
C TRP A 116 -2.00 8.42 -1.92
N LYS A 117 -2.81 7.38 -1.69
CA LYS A 117 -3.55 7.23 -0.44
C LYS A 117 -2.59 6.75 0.64
N GLU A 118 -2.31 7.60 1.62
CA GLU A 118 -1.47 7.23 2.75
C GLU A 118 -2.00 6.00 3.48
N ILE A 119 -1.06 5.13 3.85
CA ILE A 119 -1.27 3.89 4.58
C ILE A 119 -1.02 4.18 6.06
N ASP A 120 -1.91 3.69 6.92
CA ASP A 120 -1.73 3.69 8.37
C ASP A 120 -1.28 2.31 8.90
N SER A 121 -0.72 2.29 10.10
CA SER A 121 -0.41 1.12 10.91
C SER A 121 -1.54 0.08 10.92
N THR A 122 -2.80 0.51 11.05
CA THR A 122 -3.98 -0.37 11.03
C THR A 122 -4.07 -1.19 9.74
N GLN A 123 -3.74 -0.59 8.60
CA GLN A 123 -3.75 -1.29 7.32
C GLN A 123 -2.58 -2.27 7.20
N ILE A 124 -1.41 -1.94 7.74
CA ILE A 124 -0.27 -2.87 7.80
C ILE A 124 -0.59 -4.07 8.70
N TYR A 125 -1.17 -3.86 9.89
CA TYR A 125 -1.63 -4.95 10.74
C TYR A 125 -2.69 -5.82 10.05
N SER A 126 -3.62 -5.20 9.32
CA SER A 126 -4.63 -5.89 8.53
C SER A 126 -4.01 -6.75 7.44
N PHE A 127 -3.04 -6.20 6.70
CA PHE A 127 -2.27 -6.92 5.68
C PHE A 127 -1.52 -8.13 6.28
N MET A 128 -0.80 -7.93 7.39
CA MET A 128 -0.11 -9.02 8.09
C MET A 128 -1.08 -10.10 8.61
N GLY A 129 -2.21 -9.70 9.18
CA GLY A 129 -3.26 -10.62 9.62
C GLY A 129 -3.80 -11.47 8.47
N ILE A 130 -4.01 -10.87 7.30
CA ILE A 130 -4.39 -11.59 6.08
C ILE A 130 -3.28 -12.58 5.67
N LEU A 131 -2.01 -12.18 5.68
CA LEU A 131 -0.89 -13.08 5.38
C LEU A 131 -0.85 -14.30 6.32
N LEU A 132 -1.10 -14.09 7.62
CA LEU A 132 -1.20 -15.19 8.58
C LEU A 132 -2.34 -16.14 8.23
N ILE A 133 -3.52 -15.62 7.87
CA ILE A 133 -4.66 -16.43 7.41
C ILE A 133 -4.29 -17.24 6.16
N MET A 134 -3.71 -16.60 5.15
CA MET A 134 -3.28 -17.28 3.92
C MET A 134 -2.19 -18.33 4.18
N GLY A 135 -1.42 -18.19 5.25
CA GLY A 135 -0.41 -19.16 5.68
C GLY A 135 -1.00 -20.54 6.00
N PHE A 136 -2.11 -20.59 6.72
CA PHE A 136 -2.77 -21.84 7.13
C PHE A 136 -4.00 -22.20 6.29
N HIS A 137 -4.67 -21.23 5.67
CA HIS A 137 -5.81 -21.43 4.79
C HIS A 137 -5.42 -21.08 3.36
N LYS A 138 -4.96 -22.08 2.58
CA LYS A 138 -4.43 -21.88 1.22
C LYS A 138 -5.49 -22.16 0.14
N LEU A 139 -5.77 -21.15 -0.68
CA LEU A 139 -6.60 -21.27 -1.88
C LEU A 139 -5.73 -21.40 -3.15
N PRO A 140 -6.28 -21.96 -4.26
CA PRO A 140 -5.53 -22.14 -5.51
C PRO A 140 -4.99 -20.84 -6.10
N ARG A 141 -5.71 -19.74 -5.94
CA ARG A 141 -5.27 -18.41 -6.39
C ARG A 141 -5.56 -17.37 -5.31
N ILE A 142 -4.69 -16.38 -5.20
CA ILE A 142 -4.87 -15.30 -4.22
C ILE A 142 -6.14 -14.48 -4.44
N ARG A 143 -6.57 -14.31 -5.69
CA ARG A 143 -7.84 -13.63 -5.99
C ARG A 143 -9.06 -14.37 -5.44
N ASP A 144 -8.94 -15.66 -5.13
CA ASP A 144 -10.07 -16.49 -4.73
C ASP A 144 -10.59 -16.11 -3.33
N TYR A 145 -9.74 -15.52 -2.46
CA TYR A 145 -10.19 -15.01 -1.14
C TYR A 145 -11.25 -13.91 -1.27
N TRP A 146 -11.22 -13.15 -2.37
CA TRP A 146 -12.19 -12.09 -2.72
C TRP A 146 -13.17 -12.53 -3.83
N SER A 147 -13.30 -13.83 -4.09
CA SER A 147 -14.24 -14.35 -5.09
C SER A 147 -15.69 -14.19 -4.63
N ASN A 148 -16.62 -14.06 -5.58
CA ASN A 148 -18.06 -14.15 -5.28
C ASN A 148 -18.55 -15.60 -5.08
N ASP A 149 -17.70 -16.60 -5.37
CA ASP A 149 -18.03 -18.00 -5.12
C ASP A 149 -18.05 -18.26 -3.61
N ARG A 150 -19.20 -18.70 -3.09
CA ARG A 150 -19.40 -19.01 -1.68
C ARG A 150 -18.41 -20.03 -1.12
N ASN A 151 -17.86 -20.92 -1.95
CA ASN A 151 -16.90 -21.93 -1.50
C ASN A 151 -15.48 -21.37 -1.33
N LEU A 152 -15.16 -20.26 -1.97
CA LEU A 152 -13.82 -19.66 -1.99
C LEU A 152 -13.77 -18.33 -1.22
N PHE A 153 -14.89 -17.60 -1.21
CA PHE A 153 -15.04 -16.33 -0.52
C PHE A 153 -14.65 -16.50 0.95
N THR A 154 -13.70 -15.69 1.39
CA THR A 154 -13.20 -15.71 2.76
C THR A 154 -13.56 -14.39 3.43
N PRO A 155 -14.68 -14.31 4.19
CA PRO A 155 -15.13 -13.06 4.81
C PRO A 155 -14.08 -12.41 5.71
N ALA A 156 -13.28 -13.23 6.41
CA ALA A 156 -12.20 -12.77 7.28
C ALA A 156 -11.08 -12.01 6.53
N VAL A 157 -10.95 -12.20 5.22
CA VAL A 157 -9.98 -11.50 4.36
C VAL A 157 -10.70 -10.38 3.60
N ALA A 158 -11.78 -10.72 2.90
CA ALA A 158 -12.44 -9.81 1.97
C ALA A 158 -13.11 -8.60 2.63
N ASN A 159 -13.56 -8.72 3.89
CA ASN A 159 -14.17 -7.61 4.62
C ASN A 159 -13.14 -6.69 5.29
N VAL A 160 -11.88 -7.14 5.43
CA VAL A 160 -10.83 -6.41 6.15
C VAL A 160 -10.08 -5.46 5.20
N MET A 161 -9.76 -5.93 4.00
CA MET A 161 -9.03 -5.15 3.00
C MET A 161 -9.54 -5.54 1.61
N THR A 162 -9.65 -4.57 0.69
CA THR A 162 -10.06 -4.89 -0.68
C THR A 162 -8.93 -5.59 -1.44
N ARG A 163 -9.27 -6.35 -2.49
CA ARG A 163 -8.26 -7.01 -3.33
C ARG A 163 -7.25 -6.02 -3.92
N ALA A 164 -7.72 -4.84 -4.31
CA ALA A 164 -6.89 -3.80 -4.93
C ALA A 164 -5.95 -3.11 -3.93
N GLU A 165 -6.30 -3.08 -2.64
CA GLU A 165 -5.39 -2.58 -1.60
C GLU A 165 -4.33 -3.61 -1.23
N PHE A 166 -4.64 -4.91 -1.37
CA PHE A 166 -3.69 -5.99 -1.09
C PHE A 166 -2.66 -6.21 -2.22
N GLN A 167 -3.01 -5.90 -3.48
CA GLN A 167 -2.21 -6.16 -4.68
C GLN A 167 -1.53 -4.91 -5.23
#